data_AF-A0A024Q9F3-F1
#
_entry.id   AF-A0A024Q9F3-F1
#
_cell.length_a   1.000
_cell.length_b   1.000
_cell.length_c   1.000
_cell.angle_alpha   90.00
_cell.angle_beta   90.00
_cell.angle_gamma   90.00
#
_symmetry.space_group_name_H-M   'P 1'
#
loop_
_entity.id
_entity.type
_entity.pdbx_description
1 polymer ?
#
loop_
_entity_poly.entity_id
_entity_poly.type
_entity_poly.pdbx_seq_one_letter_code
_entity_poly.pdbx_strand_id
1 'polypeptide(L)'
;MYLLVHSKKKIRTINMRNHNVLIIHLLTNKKDTLVQSIDGSNHHFSFLGVKDGIGQLLREHARMEDTEISVDGWQPIQLPEELFDEFHTSPAPALQAMAADQKQPKPIREFVSALLANGQEFDNISFMKSSYVKDQSAFDDIHFFLPVEEEDYIWHLDYQEIESARRVTLQPIPVRSYFQEIERATIAYFTEE
;
A
#
# COMPACT_ATOMS: atom_id res chain seq x y z
N MET A 1 13.62 17.58 -12.87
CA MET A 1 12.22 17.32 -13.30
C MET A 1 11.36 18.33 -12.56
N TYR A 2 10.80 19.34 -13.22
CA TYR A 2 10.01 20.36 -12.52
C TYR A 2 8.72 19.72 -11.99
N LEU A 3 8.60 19.59 -10.67
CA LEU A 3 7.36 19.13 -10.04
C LEU A 3 6.26 20.17 -10.29
N LEU A 4 5.17 19.78 -10.95
CA LEU A 4 4.02 20.67 -11.22
C LEU A 4 3.43 21.26 -9.92
N VAL A 5 3.51 20.51 -8.81
CA VAL A 5 2.97 20.89 -7.51
C VAL A 5 4.08 20.93 -6.47
N HIS A 6 4.29 22.13 -5.90
CA HIS A 6 5.24 22.37 -4.82
C HIS A 6 4.54 22.21 -3.46
N SER A 7 4.69 21.03 -2.84
CA SER A 7 4.27 20.73 -1.47
C SER A 7 5.37 20.04 -0.65
N LYS A 8 5.64 20.50 0.58
CA LYS A 8 6.71 19.94 1.43
C LYS A 8 6.44 18.48 1.83
N LYS A 9 5.17 18.15 2.12
CA LYS A 9 4.74 16.83 2.59
C LYS A 9 3.73 16.27 1.60
N LYS A 10 3.98 15.07 1.09
CA LYS A 10 3.12 14.38 0.13
C LYS A 10 2.93 12.94 0.56
N ILE A 11 1.80 12.36 0.19
CA ILE A 11 1.57 10.92 0.24
C ILE A 11 1.37 10.45 -1.19
N ARG A 12 2.08 9.40 -1.60
CA ARG A 12 1.91 8.75 -2.89
C ARG A 12 1.42 7.34 -2.65
N THR A 13 0.34 6.95 -3.29
CA THR A 13 -0.08 5.55 -3.35
C THR A 13 -0.07 5.06 -4.79
N ILE A 14 0.28 3.79 -4.96
CA ILE A 14 0.25 3.11 -6.25
C ILE A 14 -0.58 1.84 -6.12
N ASN A 15 -1.53 1.68 -7.02
CA ASN A 15 -2.22 0.43 -7.28
C ASN A 15 -1.51 -0.28 -8.43
N MET A 16 -0.81 -1.38 -8.14
CA MET A 16 0.04 -2.06 -9.13
C MET A 16 -0.79 -2.83 -10.16
N ARG A 17 -2.00 -3.28 -9.78
CA ARG A 17 -2.90 -4.02 -10.68
C ARG A 17 -3.30 -3.24 -11.93
N ASN A 18 -3.50 -1.93 -11.78
CA ASN A 18 -3.90 -1.04 -12.88
C ASN A 18 -2.87 0.05 -13.19
N HIS A 19 -1.74 0.07 -12.47
CA HIS A 19 -0.70 1.10 -12.56
C HIS A 19 -1.21 2.53 -12.34
N ASN A 20 -2.31 2.70 -11.59
CA ASN A 20 -2.80 4.01 -11.21
C ASN A 20 -2.00 4.56 -10.03
N VAL A 21 -1.78 5.87 -10.06
CA VAL A 21 -1.05 6.58 -9.01
C VAL A 21 -1.92 7.69 -8.45
N LEU A 22 -2.02 7.75 -7.13
CA LEU A 22 -2.64 8.87 -6.43
C LEU A 22 -1.59 9.59 -5.61
N ILE A 23 -1.55 10.91 -5.70
CA ILE A 23 -0.64 11.76 -4.93
C ILE A 23 -1.47 12.80 -4.17
N ILE A 24 -1.33 12.83 -2.86
CA ILE A 24 -2.00 13.76 -1.95
C ILE A 24 -0.95 14.77 -1.49
N HIS A 25 -1.07 16.02 -1.95
CA HIS A 25 -0.13 17.11 -1.67
C HIS A 25 -0.70 17.97 -0.54
N LEU A 26 0.01 18.13 0.57
CA LEU A 26 -0.40 19.05 1.62
C LEU A 26 -0.24 20.51 1.14
N LEU A 27 -1.29 21.32 1.22
CA LEU A 27 -1.22 22.73 0.87
C LEU A 27 -0.64 23.56 2.02
N THR A 28 -0.15 24.76 1.71
CA THR A 28 0.50 25.66 2.67
C THR A 28 -0.40 26.09 3.84
N ASN A 29 -1.72 26.02 3.66
CA ASN A 29 -2.68 26.32 4.72
C ASN A 29 -2.81 25.20 5.78
N LYS A 30 -2.14 24.04 5.57
CA LYS A 30 -2.14 22.85 6.44
C LYS A 30 -3.53 22.27 6.74
N LYS A 31 -4.56 22.68 6.01
CA LYS A 31 -5.97 22.26 6.19
C LYS A 31 -6.48 21.53 4.98
N ASP A 32 -6.00 21.91 3.81
CA ASP A 32 -6.42 21.35 2.54
C ASP A 32 -5.29 20.57 1.90
N THR A 33 -5.68 19.61 1.07
CA THR A 33 -4.81 18.83 0.22
C THR A 33 -5.24 18.99 -1.24
N LEU A 34 -4.27 18.97 -2.13
CA LEU A 34 -4.51 18.77 -3.56
C LEU A 34 -4.29 17.29 -3.83
N VAL A 35 -5.33 16.62 -4.33
CA VAL A 35 -5.29 15.23 -4.76
C VAL A 35 -5.05 15.20 -6.25
N GLN A 36 -4.05 14.43 -6.68
CA GLN A 36 -3.72 14.18 -8.07
C GLN A 36 -3.86 12.69 -8.34
N SER A 37 -4.82 12.30 -9.18
CA SER A 37 -4.95 10.94 -9.68
C SER A 37 -4.35 10.86 -11.09
N ILE A 38 -3.59 9.80 -11.35
CA ILE A 38 -2.90 9.54 -12.61
C ILE A 38 -3.30 8.14 -13.08
N ASP A 39 -3.91 8.07 -14.26
CA ASP A 39 -4.28 6.83 -14.95
C ASP A 39 -3.74 6.93 -16.38
N GLY A 40 -2.65 6.20 -16.64
CA GLY A 40 -1.88 6.32 -17.87
C GLY A 40 -1.38 7.75 -18.09
N SER A 41 -1.88 8.40 -19.16
CA SER A 41 -1.56 9.80 -19.48
C SER A 41 -2.57 10.81 -18.91
N ASN A 42 -3.64 10.35 -18.27
CA ASN A 42 -4.71 11.20 -17.77
C ASN A 42 -4.41 11.65 -16.34
N HIS A 43 -4.47 12.96 -16.13
CA HIS A 43 -4.29 13.57 -14.82
C HIS A 43 -5.60 14.21 -14.37
N HIS A 44 -6.11 13.80 -13.21
CA HIS A 44 -7.25 14.41 -12.54
C HIS A 44 -6.81 15.08 -11.26
N PHE A 45 -7.36 16.28 -10.99
CA PHE A 45 -7.04 17.07 -9.81
C PHE A 45 -8.31 17.41 -9.04
N SER A 46 -8.29 17.20 -7.73
CA SER A 46 -9.37 17.56 -6.82
C SER A 46 -8.81 18.08 -5.50
N PHE A 47 -9.66 18.69 -4.67
CA PHE A 47 -9.28 19.21 -3.35
C PHE A 47 -10.03 18.43 -2.27
N LEU A 48 -9.34 18.18 -1.16
CA LEU A 48 -9.89 17.48 -0.01
C LEU A 48 -9.33 18.07 1.29
N GLY A 49 -10.15 18.18 2.32
CA GLY A 49 -9.68 18.56 3.65
C GLY A 49 -8.78 17.46 4.24
N VAL A 50 -7.74 17.84 5.00
CA VAL A 50 -6.80 16.91 5.62
C VAL A 50 -7.50 15.90 6.54
N LYS A 51 -8.61 16.29 7.16
CA LYS A 51 -9.39 15.45 8.07
C LYS A 51 -10.62 14.82 7.43
N ASP A 52 -10.84 15.05 6.14
CA ASP A 52 -12.10 14.75 5.48
C ASP A 52 -11.89 13.63 4.47
N GLY A 53 -11.94 12.37 4.92
CA GLY A 53 -12.10 11.21 4.02
C GLY A 53 -10.85 10.78 3.24
N ILE A 54 -9.64 11.07 3.75
CA ILE A 54 -8.41 10.54 3.15
C ILE A 54 -8.38 9.01 3.25
N GLY A 55 -8.82 8.43 4.37
CA GLY A 55 -8.90 6.97 4.51
C GLY A 55 -9.80 6.35 3.46
N GLN A 56 -10.97 6.95 3.22
CA GLN A 56 -11.90 6.54 2.16
C GLN A 56 -11.26 6.64 0.78
N LEU A 57 -10.61 7.77 0.45
CA LEU A 57 -9.93 7.97 -0.83
C LEU A 57 -8.85 6.92 -1.08
N LEU A 58 -8.02 6.60 -0.08
CA LEU A 58 -6.96 5.59 -0.18
C LEU A 58 -7.54 4.18 -0.35
N ARG A 59 -8.61 3.86 0.39
CA ARG A 59 -9.33 2.59 0.28
C ARG A 59 -9.94 2.39 -1.10
N GLU A 60 -10.64 3.41 -1.62
CA GLU A 60 -11.25 3.37 -2.95
C GLU A 60 -10.18 3.26 -4.04
N HIS A 61 -9.03 3.93 -3.88
CA HIS A 61 -7.91 3.78 -4.80
C HIS A 61 -7.35 2.34 -4.81
N ALA A 62 -7.34 1.67 -3.65
CA ALA A 62 -6.98 0.26 -3.52
C ALA A 62 -8.10 -0.71 -3.94
N ARG A 63 -9.26 -0.20 -4.39
CA ARG A 63 -10.44 -0.99 -4.81
C ARG A 63 -11.00 -1.93 -3.75
N MET A 64 -10.94 -1.53 -2.48
CA MET A 64 -11.45 -2.33 -1.38
C MET A 64 -12.77 -1.77 -0.84
N GLU A 65 -13.69 -2.64 -0.41
CA GLU A 65 -14.94 -2.24 0.24
C GLU A 65 -14.74 -1.88 1.72
N ASP A 66 -15.63 -1.08 2.31
CA ASP A 66 -15.52 -0.68 3.73
C ASP A 66 -16.09 -1.77 4.63
N THR A 67 -15.37 -2.87 4.70
CA THR A 67 -15.79 -4.08 5.38
C THR A 67 -14.86 -4.40 6.54
N GLU A 68 -15.46 -5.02 7.54
CA GLU A 68 -14.74 -5.57 8.69
C GLU A 68 -15.04 -7.06 8.71
N ILE A 69 -14.14 -7.83 8.11
CA ILE A 69 -14.14 -9.29 8.27
C ILE A 69 -13.33 -9.64 9.51
N SER A 70 -13.71 -10.73 10.20
CA SER A 70 -12.86 -11.26 11.26
C SER A 70 -11.77 -12.13 10.64
N VAL A 71 -10.53 -11.67 10.78
CA VAL A 71 -9.31 -12.48 10.54
C VAL A 71 -8.79 -13.08 11.85
N ASP A 72 -9.63 -13.16 12.89
CA ASP A 72 -9.21 -13.64 14.20
C ASP A 72 -8.76 -15.10 14.12
N GLY A 73 -7.56 -15.37 14.64
CA GLY A 73 -6.94 -16.69 14.58
C GLY A 73 -6.23 -17.01 13.26
N TRP A 74 -6.23 -16.09 12.28
CA TRP A 74 -5.40 -16.21 11.09
C TRP A 74 -3.94 -15.99 11.51
N GLN A 75 -3.06 -16.92 11.12
CA GLN A 75 -1.65 -16.83 11.48
C GLN A 75 -0.90 -15.96 10.45
N PRO A 76 -0.08 -15.00 10.90
CA PRO A 76 0.85 -14.30 10.01
C PRO A 76 1.75 -15.30 9.28
N ILE A 77 2.07 -14.99 8.03
CA ILE A 77 3.04 -15.78 7.27
C ILE A 77 4.42 -15.20 7.54
N GLN A 78 5.31 -16.02 8.08
CA GLN A 78 6.72 -15.64 8.25
C GLN A 78 7.56 -16.35 7.20
N LEU A 79 8.22 -15.57 6.35
CA LEU A 79 9.06 -16.08 5.26
C LEU A 79 10.50 -15.60 5.45
N PRO A 80 11.51 -16.44 5.15
CA PRO A 80 12.85 -15.93 4.88
C PRO A 80 12.81 -14.93 3.72
N GLU A 81 13.65 -13.89 3.79
CA GLU A 81 13.82 -12.88 2.74
C GLU A 81 14.01 -13.51 1.35
N GLU A 82 14.85 -14.55 1.25
CA GLU A 82 15.14 -15.24 -0.01
C GLU A 82 13.88 -15.85 -0.64
N LEU A 83 13.02 -16.47 0.16
CA LEU A 83 11.76 -17.06 -0.32
C LEU A 83 10.75 -15.98 -0.72
N PHE A 84 10.76 -14.85 -0.02
CA PHE A 84 9.93 -13.71 -0.39
C PHE A 84 10.34 -13.15 -1.76
N ASP A 85 11.64 -12.96 -1.99
CA ASP A 85 12.17 -12.49 -3.27
C ASP A 85 11.89 -13.49 -4.43
N GLU A 86 11.90 -14.79 -4.13
CA GLU A 86 11.53 -15.83 -5.08
C GLU A 86 10.09 -15.69 -5.57
N PHE A 87 9.14 -15.27 -4.72
CA PHE A 87 7.75 -15.05 -5.17
C PHE A 87 7.62 -13.92 -6.21
N HIS A 88 8.46 -12.90 -6.14
CA HIS A 88 8.48 -11.79 -7.08
C HIS A 88 9.11 -12.16 -8.43
N THR A 89 10.04 -13.12 -8.44
CA THR A 89 10.82 -13.48 -9.64
C THR A 89 10.39 -14.80 -10.27
N SER A 90 9.61 -15.61 -9.55
CA SER A 90 9.11 -16.89 -10.03
C SER A 90 8.19 -16.75 -11.25
N PRO A 91 8.26 -17.67 -12.23
CA PRO A 91 7.31 -17.69 -13.33
C PRO A 91 5.87 -17.87 -12.83
N ALA A 92 4.94 -17.07 -13.37
CA ALA A 92 3.53 -17.14 -13.01
C ALA A 92 2.92 -18.57 -13.02
N PRO A 93 3.24 -19.47 -13.97
CA PRO A 93 2.72 -20.85 -13.94
C PRO A 93 3.14 -21.65 -12.71
N ALA A 94 4.34 -21.40 -12.16
CA ALA A 94 4.81 -22.07 -10.95
C ALA A 94 4.02 -21.61 -9.71
N LEU A 95 3.77 -20.31 -9.61
CA LEU A 95 2.94 -19.73 -8.56
C LEU A 95 1.49 -20.19 -8.66
N GLN A 96 0.94 -20.29 -9.88
CA GLN A 96 -0.41 -20.82 -10.11
C GLN A 96 -0.53 -22.27 -9.62
N ALA A 97 0.47 -23.10 -9.90
CA ALA A 97 0.52 -24.46 -9.38
C ALA A 97 0.59 -24.50 -7.85
N MET A 98 1.35 -23.60 -7.23
CA MET A 98 1.43 -23.49 -5.76
C MET A 98 0.10 -23.06 -5.14
N ALA A 99 -0.58 -22.07 -5.73
CA ALA A 99 -1.89 -21.61 -5.29
C ALA A 99 -2.96 -22.72 -5.36
N ALA A 100 -2.89 -23.59 -6.37
CA ALA A 100 -3.82 -24.70 -6.55
C ALA A 100 -3.48 -25.95 -5.71
N ASP A 101 -2.25 -26.08 -5.19
CA ASP A 101 -1.80 -27.27 -4.48
C ASP A 101 -2.42 -27.36 -3.08
N GLN A 102 -3.41 -28.25 -2.92
CA GLN A 102 -4.10 -28.46 -1.65
C GLN A 102 -3.19 -28.95 -0.51
N LYS A 103 -1.96 -29.39 -0.79
CA LYS A 103 -0.97 -29.76 0.23
C LYS A 103 -0.29 -28.54 0.86
N GLN A 104 -0.32 -27.37 0.20
CA GLN A 104 0.20 -26.13 0.76
C GLN A 104 -0.74 -25.58 1.84
N PRO A 105 -0.21 -24.93 2.90
CA PRO A 105 -1.03 -24.24 3.88
C PRO A 105 -1.94 -23.21 3.22
N LYS A 106 -3.20 -23.13 3.69
CA LYS A 106 -4.20 -22.19 3.15
C LYS A 106 -3.68 -20.74 3.05
N PRO A 107 -3.02 -20.15 4.08
CA PRO A 107 -2.51 -18.78 3.98
C PRO A 107 -1.50 -18.58 2.85
N ILE A 108 -0.62 -19.55 2.58
CA ILE A 108 0.34 -19.48 1.47
C ILE A 108 -0.40 -19.46 0.14
N ARG A 109 -1.40 -20.32 -0.04
CA ARG A 109 -2.17 -20.38 -1.28
C ARG A 109 -2.93 -19.09 -1.54
N GLU A 110 -3.56 -18.53 -0.50
CA GLU A 110 -4.27 -17.25 -0.58
C GLU A 110 -3.33 -16.09 -0.87
N PHE A 111 -2.20 -16.01 -0.17
CA PHE A 111 -1.17 -15.00 -0.44
C PHE A 111 -0.66 -15.06 -1.88
N VAL A 112 -0.26 -16.24 -2.37
CA VAL A 112 0.24 -16.41 -3.74
C VAL A 112 -0.84 -16.09 -4.78
N SER A 113 -2.09 -16.44 -4.51
CA SER A 113 -3.22 -16.10 -5.39
C SER A 113 -3.42 -14.59 -5.48
N ALA A 114 -3.43 -13.90 -4.33
CA ALA A 114 -3.52 -12.45 -4.29
C ALA A 114 -2.33 -11.78 -4.98
N LEU A 115 -1.11 -12.31 -4.78
CA LEU A 115 0.11 -11.75 -5.36
C LEU A 115 0.08 -11.86 -6.89
N LEU A 116 -0.33 -13.01 -7.42
CA LEU A 116 -0.56 -13.21 -8.85
C LEU A 116 -1.63 -12.25 -9.40
N ALA A 117 -2.74 -12.08 -8.70
CA ALA A 117 -3.80 -11.16 -9.10
C ALA A 117 -3.34 -9.69 -9.13
N ASN A 118 -2.28 -9.36 -8.38
CA ASN A 118 -1.68 -8.03 -8.34
C ASN A 118 -0.41 -7.90 -9.22
N GLY A 119 -0.20 -8.81 -10.17
CA GLY A 119 0.93 -8.73 -11.10
C GLY A 119 2.29 -9.08 -10.48
N GLN A 120 2.29 -9.85 -9.37
CA GLN A 120 3.48 -10.18 -8.59
C GLN A 120 4.18 -8.97 -7.95
N GLU A 121 3.43 -7.90 -7.68
CA GLU A 121 3.93 -6.70 -7.00
C GLU A 121 2.99 -6.29 -5.85
N PHE A 122 3.53 -5.55 -4.88
CA PHE A 122 2.74 -4.97 -3.79
C PHE A 122 2.31 -3.55 -4.13
N ASP A 123 1.09 -3.21 -3.74
CA ASP A 123 0.68 -1.82 -3.65
C ASP A 123 1.48 -1.14 -2.54
N ASN A 124 1.63 0.18 -2.62
CA ASN A 124 2.32 0.92 -1.58
C ASN A 124 1.68 2.26 -1.28
N ILE A 125 1.74 2.67 -0.01
CA ILE A 125 1.49 4.03 0.45
C ILE A 125 2.81 4.58 0.98
N SER A 126 3.34 5.57 0.27
CA SER A 126 4.63 6.22 0.54
C SER A 126 4.42 7.62 1.13
N PHE A 127 5.00 7.87 2.29
CA PHE A 127 5.07 9.18 2.93
C PHE A 127 6.34 9.89 2.47
N MET A 128 6.20 11.04 1.84
CA MET A 128 7.29 11.70 1.12
C MET A 128 7.50 13.13 1.57
N LYS A 129 8.75 13.49 1.83
CA LYS A 129 9.17 14.85 2.17
C LYS A 129 10.07 15.41 1.08
N SER A 130 9.65 16.52 0.48
CA SER A 130 10.41 17.18 -0.59
C SER A 130 11.20 18.37 -0.04
N SER A 131 12.49 18.44 -0.36
CA SER A 131 13.35 19.60 -0.16
C SER A 131 13.59 20.30 -1.49
N TYR A 132 12.89 21.42 -1.69
CA TYR A 132 12.97 22.22 -2.92
C TYR A 132 14.33 22.88 -3.15
N VAL A 133 15.10 23.08 -2.10
CA VAL A 133 16.46 23.66 -2.18
C VAL A 133 17.46 22.65 -2.74
N LYS A 134 17.21 21.34 -2.52
CA LYS A 134 18.11 20.25 -2.93
C LYS A 134 17.58 19.44 -4.12
N ASP A 135 16.40 19.77 -4.65
CA ASP A 135 15.65 18.97 -5.65
C ASP A 135 15.60 17.47 -5.30
N GLN A 136 15.42 17.17 -4.01
CA GLN A 136 15.41 15.81 -3.47
C GLN A 136 14.09 15.55 -2.76
N SER A 137 13.48 14.41 -3.05
CA SER A 137 12.38 13.85 -2.25
C SER A 137 12.91 12.63 -1.51
N ALA A 138 12.68 12.57 -0.21
CA ALA A 138 12.96 11.42 0.63
C ALA A 138 11.65 10.73 0.98
N PHE A 139 11.71 9.40 1.12
CA PHE A 139 10.64 8.61 1.73
C PHE A 139 10.87 8.63 3.25
N ASP A 140 9.89 9.14 3.98
CA ASP A 140 9.90 9.12 5.46
C ASP A 140 9.40 7.75 5.95
N ASP A 141 8.40 7.18 5.26
CA ASP A 141 7.85 5.84 5.54
C ASP A 141 7.20 5.25 4.28
N ILE A 142 7.14 3.92 4.17
CA ILE A 142 6.50 3.20 3.07
C ILE A 142 5.77 1.98 3.62
N HIS A 143 4.45 1.91 3.43
CA HIS A 143 3.65 0.74 3.74
C HIS A 143 3.41 -0.07 2.48
N PHE A 144 3.90 -1.30 2.44
CA PHE A 144 3.60 -2.26 1.37
C PHE A 144 2.44 -3.15 1.78
N PHE A 145 1.52 -3.36 0.85
CA PHE A 145 0.35 -4.18 1.10
C PHE A 145 -0.19 -4.80 -0.17
N LEU A 146 -1.00 -5.84 0.01
CA LEU A 146 -1.58 -6.59 -1.09
C LEU A 146 -3.10 -6.74 -0.83
N PRO A 147 -3.94 -6.11 -1.65
CA PRO A 147 -5.39 -6.20 -1.49
C PRO A 147 -5.94 -7.57 -1.91
N VAL A 148 -6.81 -8.14 -1.09
CA VAL A 148 -7.55 -9.38 -1.41
C VAL A 148 -9.03 -9.03 -1.61
N GLU A 149 -9.34 -8.47 -2.78
CA GLU A 149 -10.66 -7.91 -3.10
C GLU A 149 -11.83 -8.88 -2.88
N GLU A 150 -11.67 -10.18 -3.16
CA GLU A 150 -12.77 -11.15 -3.05
C GLU A 150 -13.14 -11.50 -1.60
N GLU A 151 -12.18 -11.33 -0.68
CA GLU A 151 -12.31 -11.77 0.71
C GLU A 151 -12.25 -10.58 1.68
N ASP A 152 -12.06 -9.36 1.19
CA ASP A 152 -12.13 -8.13 1.98
C ASP A 152 -11.11 -8.02 3.14
N TYR A 153 -9.87 -8.46 2.89
CA TYR A 153 -8.73 -8.19 3.77
C TYR A 153 -7.48 -7.80 2.97
N ILE A 154 -6.44 -7.43 3.71
CA ILE A 154 -5.16 -6.97 3.18
C ILE A 154 -4.04 -7.81 3.79
N TRP A 155 -3.10 -8.26 2.97
CA TRP A 155 -1.80 -8.70 3.46
C TRP A 155 -0.90 -7.48 3.60
N HIS A 156 -0.61 -7.08 4.83
CA HIS A 156 0.39 -6.04 5.12
C HIS A 156 1.77 -6.67 5.26
N LEU A 157 2.75 -6.10 4.56
CA LEU A 157 4.15 -6.49 4.68
C LEU A 157 4.81 -5.73 5.83
N ASP A 158 5.09 -6.45 6.92
CA ASP A 158 5.95 -6.00 8.00
C ASP A 158 7.39 -6.46 7.73
N TYR A 159 8.25 -5.48 7.48
CA TYR A 159 9.66 -5.67 7.13
C TYR A 159 10.63 -5.24 8.24
N GLN A 160 10.14 -5.01 9.47
CA GLN A 160 10.99 -4.58 10.59
C GLN A 160 12.06 -5.60 10.97
N GLU A 161 11.83 -6.89 10.70
CA GLU A 161 12.76 -7.99 11.02
C GLU A 161 13.71 -8.37 9.87
N ILE A 162 13.69 -7.67 8.73
CA ILE A 162 14.58 -7.99 7.60
C ILE A 162 16.04 -7.83 8.01
N GLU A 163 16.42 -6.69 8.62
CA GLU A 163 17.83 -6.44 8.96
C GLU A 163 18.32 -7.34 10.11
N SER A 164 17.46 -7.63 11.09
CA SER A 164 17.85 -8.33 12.31
C SER A 164 17.76 -9.84 12.19
N ALA A 165 16.81 -10.37 11.42
CA ALA A 165 16.51 -11.79 11.32
C ALA A 165 16.41 -12.33 9.88
N ARG A 166 16.55 -11.47 8.86
CA ARG A 166 16.38 -11.81 7.42
C ARG A 166 15.02 -12.45 7.14
N ARG A 167 13.97 -11.90 7.75
CA ARG A 167 12.60 -12.40 7.63
C ARG A 167 11.64 -11.28 7.31
N VAL A 168 10.61 -11.64 6.57
CA VAL A 168 9.44 -10.81 6.32
C VAL A 168 8.23 -11.45 6.99
N THR A 169 7.34 -10.61 7.50
CA THR A 169 6.08 -11.04 8.05
C THR A 169 4.94 -10.46 7.23
N LEU A 170 4.05 -11.32 6.73
CA LEU A 170 2.81 -10.92 6.08
C LEU A 170 1.68 -11.08 7.09
N GLN A 171 1.08 -9.95 7.48
CA GLN A 171 -0.01 -9.90 8.44
C GLN A 171 -1.34 -9.73 7.71
N PRO A 172 -2.34 -10.61 7.93
CA PRO A 172 -3.67 -10.38 7.40
C PRO A 172 -4.36 -9.33 8.28
N ILE A 173 -4.87 -8.27 7.68
CA ILE A 173 -5.54 -7.17 8.38
C ILE A 173 -6.86 -6.89 7.67
N PRO A 174 -7.99 -6.75 8.39
CA PRO A 174 -9.25 -6.36 7.78
C PRO A 174 -9.15 -4.98 7.11
N VAL A 175 -9.87 -4.77 6.02
CA VAL A 175 -9.76 -3.54 5.22
C VAL A 175 -10.03 -2.30 6.04
N ARG A 176 -11.15 -2.26 6.78
CA ARG A 176 -11.52 -1.10 7.60
C ARG A 176 -10.44 -0.79 8.63
N SER A 177 -10.00 -1.79 9.39
CA SER A 177 -8.94 -1.64 10.39
C SER A 177 -7.65 -1.08 9.78
N TYR A 178 -7.22 -1.61 8.62
CA TYR A 178 -6.02 -1.14 7.93
C TYR A 178 -6.12 0.34 7.52
N PHE A 179 -7.17 0.72 6.80
CA PHE A 179 -7.29 2.10 6.30
C PHE A 179 -7.60 3.12 7.39
N GLN A 180 -8.20 2.70 8.52
CA GLN A 180 -8.32 3.57 9.71
C GLN A 180 -6.98 3.86 10.38
N GLU A 181 -6.06 2.90 10.43
CA GLU A 181 -4.68 3.14 10.92
C GLU A 181 -3.90 4.03 9.94
N ILE A 182 -3.98 3.75 8.64
CA ILE A 182 -3.35 4.59 7.61
C ILE A 182 -3.89 6.02 7.62
N GLU A 183 -5.20 6.21 7.81
CA GLU A 183 -5.80 7.54 7.92
C GLU A 183 -5.26 8.30 9.14
N ARG A 184 -5.16 7.63 10.29
CA ARG A 184 -4.55 8.21 11.50
C ARG A 184 -3.09 8.61 11.24
N ALA A 185 -2.30 7.74 10.64
CA ALA A 185 -0.91 8.03 10.27
C ALA A 185 -0.81 9.20 9.28
N THR A 186 -1.72 9.27 8.30
CA THR A 186 -1.80 10.35 7.32
C THR A 186 -2.09 11.70 7.97
N ILE A 187 -3.10 11.75 8.84
CA ILE A 187 -3.46 12.97 9.56
C ILE A 187 -2.30 13.40 10.46
N ALA A 188 -1.69 12.49 11.21
CA ALA A 188 -0.52 12.77 12.03
C ALA A 188 0.61 13.33 11.18
N TYR A 189 0.97 12.64 10.09
CA TYR A 189 2.01 13.09 9.17
C TYR A 189 1.77 14.51 8.64
N PHE A 190 0.55 14.86 8.24
CA PHE A 190 0.26 16.20 7.72
C PHE A 190 0.15 17.29 8.81
N THR A 191 -0.14 16.92 10.06
CA THR A 191 -0.36 17.88 11.15
C THR A 191 0.84 18.05 12.08
N GLU A 192 1.76 17.09 12.13
CA GLU A 192 3.04 17.20 12.86
C GLU A 192 3.92 18.32 12.25
N GLU A 193 4.56 19.12 13.11
CA GLU A 193 5.34 20.31 12.72
C GLU A 193 6.72 19.99 12.12
#